data_AF-E9N7H8-F1
#
_entry.id   AF-E9N7H8-F1
#
_cell.length_a   1.000
_cell.length_b   1.000
_cell.length_c   1.000
_cell.angle_alpha   90.00
_cell.angle_beta   90.00
_cell.angle_gamma   90.00
#
_symmetry.space_group_name_H-M   'P 1'
#
loop_
_entity.id
_entity.type
_entity.pdbx_description
1 polymer ?
#
loop_
_entity_poly.entity_id
_entity_poly.type
_entity_poly.pdbx_seq_one_letter_code
_entity_poly.pdbx_strand_id
1 'polypeptide(L)'
;VWPPVGKKKYETLSYLPELTEAQLAKEVDYLLRNKWVPCLEFELEHGFVYRENASSPGYYDGRYWTMWKLPMFGCTDSAQVMKELQECKKEYPQAWI
;
A
#
# COMPACT_ATOMS: atom_id res chain seq x y z
N VAL A 1 -20.13 15.20 -15.68
CA VAL A 1 -20.62 14.85 -14.33
C VAL A 1 -19.71 13.76 -13.76
N TRP A 2 -19.24 13.89 -12.51
CA TRP A 2 -18.32 12.92 -11.89
C TRP A 2 -19.07 11.61 -11.53
N PRO A 3 -18.50 10.41 -11.77
CA PRO A 3 -19.19 9.16 -11.46
C PRO A 3 -19.25 8.87 -9.95
N PRO A 4 -20.43 8.52 -9.40
CA PRO A 4 -20.58 8.22 -7.97
C PRO A 4 -20.25 6.78 -7.58
N VAL A 5 -20.16 5.85 -8.56
CA VAL A 5 -19.94 4.40 -8.33
C VAL A 5 -18.70 3.94 -9.09
N GLY A 6 -17.99 2.94 -8.55
CA GLY A 6 -16.78 2.39 -9.17
C GLY A 6 -15.58 3.35 -9.14
N LYS A 7 -15.57 4.30 -8.18
CA LYS A 7 -14.53 5.32 -8.01
C LYS A 7 -13.96 5.37 -6.59
N LYS A 8 -13.84 4.21 -5.93
CA LYS A 8 -13.11 4.10 -4.66
C LYS A 8 -11.65 4.55 -4.85
N LYS A 9 -11.03 5.04 -3.77
CA LYS A 9 -9.71 5.68 -3.76
C LYS A 9 -8.86 5.10 -2.65
N TYR A 10 -7.55 5.24 -2.82
CA TYR A 10 -6.51 4.61 -2.01
C TYR A 10 -5.48 5.65 -1.56
N GLU A 11 -5.97 6.82 -1.11
CA GLU A 11 -5.14 7.95 -0.68
C GLU A 11 -4.18 8.46 -1.77
N THR A 12 -2.96 8.84 -1.39
CA THR A 12 -1.94 9.49 -2.21
C THR A 12 -1.72 8.75 -3.54
N LEU A 13 -1.64 9.50 -4.65
CA LEU A 13 -1.51 9.03 -6.05
C LEU A 13 -2.76 8.37 -6.67
N SER A 14 -3.77 7.94 -5.90
CA SER A 14 -4.91 7.16 -6.43
C SER A 14 -5.90 7.90 -7.37
N TYR A 15 -5.69 9.18 -7.61
CA TYR A 15 -6.43 9.97 -8.60
C TYR A 15 -5.72 10.08 -9.96
N LEU A 16 -4.43 9.74 -10.00
CA LEU A 16 -3.65 9.67 -11.23
C LEU A 16 -3.96 8.36 -11.98
N PRO A 17 -3.52 8.24 -13.25
CA PRO A 17 -3.47 6.94 -13.93
C PRO A 17 -2.65 5.93 -13.12
N GLU A 18 -2.93 4.64 -13.32
CA GLU A 18 -2.15 3.56 -12.69
C GLU A 18 -0.67 3.70 -13.00
N LEU A 19 0.16 3.54 -11.97
CA LEU A 19 1.61 3.64 -12.13
C LEU A 19 2.12 2.43 -12.90
N THR A 20 2.95 2.70 -13.90
CA THR A 20 3.81 1.66 -14.50
C THR A 20 4.84 1.18 -13.48
N GLU A 21 5.40 -0.03 -13.67
CA GLU A 21 6.45 -0.55 -12.77
C GLU A 21 7.65 0.40 -12.64
N ALA A 22 8.02 1.09 -13.73
CA ALA A 22 9.10 2.07 -13.73
C ALA A 22 8.74 3.35 -12.94
N GLN A 23 7.47 3.75 -12.90
CA GLN A 23 7.03 4.87 -12.05
C GLN A 23 6.97 4.44 -10.59
N LEU A 24 6.45 3.25 -10.29
CA LEU A 24 6.44 2.72 -8.93
C LEU A 24 7.85 2.60 -8.34
N ALA A 25 8.82 2.09 -9.11
CA ALA A 25 10.22 2.03 -8.70
C ALA A 25 10.81 3.41 -8.39
N LYS A 26 10.43 4.47 -9.12
CA LYS A 26 10.87 5.85 -8.84
C LYS A 26 10.34 6.39 -7.51
N GLU A 27 9.12 6.00 -7.11
CA GLU A 27 8.57 6.36 -5.80
C GLU A 27 9.33 5.66 -4.67
N VAL A 28 9.71 4.39 -4.88
CA VAL A 28 10.59 3.66 -3.94
C VAL A 28 11.98 4.31 -3.88
N ASP A 29 12.57 4.67 -5.02
CA ASP A 29 13.84 5.39 -5.04
C ASP A 29 13.76 6.72 -4.29
N TYR A 30 12.65 7.45 -4.41
CA TYR A 30 12.41 8.67 -3.65
C TYR A 30 12.40 8.40 -2.14
N LEU A 31 11.68 7.37 -1.67
CA LEU A 31 11.66 6.95 -0.28
C LEU A 31 13.09 6.65 0.22
N LEU A 32 13.86 5.88 -0.54
CA LEU A 32 15.24 5.48 -0.19
C LEU A 32 16.22 6.66 -0.20
N ARG A 33 16.10 7.60 -1.14
CA ARG A 33 16.92 8.83 -1.17
C ARG A 33 16.72 9.67 0.09
N ASN A 34 15.51 9.67 0.65
CA ASN A 34 15.16 10.36 1.89
C ASN A 34 15.54 9.58 3.16
N LYS A 35 16.20 8.42 3.03
CA LYS A 35 16.64 7.57 4.16
C LYS A 35 15.49 7.03 5.00
N TRP A 36 14.32 6.87 4.41
CA TRP A 36 13.19 6.19 5.05
C TRP A 36 13.30 4.68 4.85
N VAL A 37 12.72 3.93 5.78
CA VAL A 37 12.72 2.46 5.74
C VAL A 37 11.46 1.99 5.04
N PRO A 38 11.55 1.30 3.89
CA PRO A 38 10.37 0.79 3.21
C PRO A 38 9.80 -0.42 3.95
N CYS A 39 8.48 -0.57 3.90
CA CYS A 39 7.73 -1.70 4.42
C CYS A 39 6.54 -1.95 3.49
N LEU A 40 6.16 -3.21 3.33
CA LEU A 40 4.95 -3.60 2.60
C LEU A 40 3.89 -4.05 3.62
N GLU A 41 2.65 -3.69 3.35
CA GLU A 41 1.48 -4.13 4.09
C GLU A 41 0.47 -4.69 3.09
N PHE A 42 -0.35 -5.64 3.51
CA PHE A 42 -1.38 -6.23 2.67
C PHE A 42 -2.64 -6.57 3.45
N GLU A 43 -3.76 -6.64 2.73
CA GLU A 43 -5.09 -6.91 3.29
C GLU A 43 -5.91 -7.79 2.35
N LEU A 44 -6.67 -8.72 2.90
CA LEU A 44 -7.45 -9.70 2.14
C LEU A 44 -8.96 -9.48 2.23
N GLU A 45 -9.42 -8.89 3.34
CA GLU A 45 -10.83 -8.83 3.71
C GLU A 45 -11.35 -7.38 3.65
N HIS A 46 -10.63 -6.44 4.27
CA HIS A 46 -11.12 -5.07 4.51
C HIS A 46 -10.25 -3.99 3.86
N GLY A 47 -10.24 -3.92 2.53
CA GLY A 47 -9.46 -2.93 1.78
C GLY A 47 -9.86 -1.44 1.97
N PHE A 48 -10.89 -1.15 2.77
CA PHE A 48 -11.32 0.22 3.10
C PHE A 48 -11.71 0.34 4.57
N VAL A 49 -11.47 1.51 5.13
CA VAL A 49 -11.85 1.88 6.49
C VAL A 49 -13.36 1.72 6.71
N TYR A 50 -13.73 1.19 7.87
CA TYR A 50 -15.11 1.01 8.31
C TYR A 50 -15.23 1.24 9.83
N ARG A 51 -16.41 1.02 10.41
CA ARG A 51 -16.64 1.13 11.85
C ARG A 51 -17.57 0.02 12.31
N GLU A 52 -17.05 -0.86 13.15
CA GLU A 52 -17.77 -1.97 13.77
C GLU A 52 -17.65 -1.91 15.30
N ASN A 53 -16.45 -1.65 15.81
CA ASN A 53 -16.14 -1.84 17.24
C ASN A 53 -16.39 -0.59 18.10
N ALA A 54 -16.29 0.61 17.53
CA ALA A 54 -16.56 1.86 18.24
C ALA A 54 -16.90 3.02 17.30
N SER A 55 -17.55 4.05 17.86
CA SER A 55 -17.97 5.25 17.13
C SER A 55 -17.43 6.57 17.69
N SER A 56 -16.47 6.53 18.63
CA SER A 56 -15.83 7.72 19.21
C SER A 56 -15.01 8.53 18.19
N PRO A 57 -14.82 9.85 18.40
CA PRO A 57 -14.02 10.67 17.50
C PRO A 57 -12.60 10.12 17.28
N GLY A 58 -12.16 10.02 16.02
CA GLY A 58 -10.83 9.51 15.65
C GLY A 58 -10.70 7.98 15.60
N TYR A 59 -11.74 7.24 15.98
CA TYR A 59 -11.75 5.78 15.88
C TYR A 59 -12.33 5.29 14.56
N TYR A 60 -11.57 4.42 13.89
CA TYR A 60 -12.00 3.65 12.74
C TYR A 60 -11.33 2.27 12.69
N ASP A 61 -12.06 1.28 12.21
CA ASP A 61 -11.58 -0.08 11.93
C ASP A 61 -11.02 -0.16 10.49
N GLY A 62 -10.22 -1.18 10.19
CA GLY A 62 -9.63 -1.37 8.85
C GLY A 62 -8.54 -0.36 8.49
N ARG A 63 -7.99 0.36 9.49
CA ARG A 63 -6.80 1.25 9.29
C ARG A 63 -5.49 0.49 9.26
N TYR A 64 -5.39 -0.59 10.03
CA TYR A 64 -4.21 -1.46 10.04
C TYR A 64 -4.38 -2.55 9.01
N TRP A 65 -3.34 -2.78 8.23
CA TRP A 65 -3.17 -3.93 7.36
C TRP A 65 -2.11 -4.86 7.94
N THR A 66 -2.02 -6.07 7.38
CA THR A 66 -1.05 -7.06 7.84
C THR A 66 0.32 -6.79 7.24
N MET A 67 1.36 -6.77 8.07
CA MET A 67 2.74 -6.54 7.63
C MET A 67 3.26 -7.73 6.80
N TRP A 68 3.87 -7.44 5.65
CA TRP A 68 4.63 -8.44 4.89
C TRP A 68 6.07 -8.50 5.42
N LYS A 69 6.42 -9.65 6.01
CA LYS A 69 7.74 -9.89 6.65
C LYS A 69 8.05 -8.82 7.72
N LEU A 70 9.01 -7.93 7.46
CA LEU A 70 9.51 -6.89 8.36
C LEU A 70 9.91 -5.65 7.55
N PRO A 71 10.00 -4.46 8.18
CA PRO A 71 10.57 -3.29 7.54
C PRO A 71 12.00 -3.58 7.04
N MET A 72 12.32 -3.12 5.84
CA MET A 72 13.55 -3.49 5.15
C MET A 72 14.72 -2.58 5.59
N PHE A 73 15.13 -2.72 6.84
CA PHE A 73 16.21 -1.92 7.43
C PHE A 73 17.52 -2.05 6.62
N GLY A 74 18.13 -0.91 6.30
CA GLY A 74 19.36 -0.88 5.50
C GLY A 74 19.16 -1.13 4.00
N CYS A 75 17.92 -1.26 3.52
CA CYS A 75 17.63 -1.33 2.09
C CYS A 75 18.12 -0.05 1.38
N THR A 76 18.79 -0.25 0.24
CA THR A 76 19.39 0.83 -0.56
C THR A 76 19.07 0.71 -2.05
N ASP A 77 18.30 -0.30 -2.45
CA ASP A 77 17.98 -0.63 -3.84
C ASP A 77 16.49 -0.93 -3.98
N SER A 78 15.80 -0.15 -4.83
CA SER A 78 14.37 -0.31 -5.09
C SER A 78 14.04 -1.67 -5.69
N ALA A 79 14.95 -2.32 -6.42
CA ALA A 79 14.73 -3.65 -6.96
C ALA A 79 14.46 -4.69 -5.85
N GLN A 80 15.02 -4.52 -4.65
CA GLN A 80 14.75 -5.40 -3.51
C GLN A 80 13.29 -5.26 -3.03
N VAL A 81 12.78 -4.03 -2.92
CA VAL A 81 11.39 -3.76 -2.53
C VAL A 81 10.43 -4.28 -3.59
N MET A 82 10.73 -4.03 -4.86
CA MET A 82 9.92 -4.50 -5.99
C MET A 82 9.87 -6.03 -6.06
N LYS A 83 10.96 -6.71 -5.73
CA LYS A 83 10.98 -8.18 -5.64
C LYS A 83 10.04 -8.68 -4.55
N GLU A 84 10.09 -8.09 -3.37
CA GLU A 84 9.19 -8.45 -2.25
C GLU A 84 7.72 -8.19 -2.59
N LEU A 85 7.42 -7.10 -3.31
CA LEU A 85 6.07 -6.84 -3.83
C LEU A 85 5.57 -7.97 -4.74
N GLN A 86 6.41 -8.46 -5.66
CA GLN A 86 6.02 -9.56 -6.54
C GLN A 86 5.88 -10.90 -5.78
N GLU A 87 6.72 -11.13 -4.77
CA GLU A 87 6.61 -12.32 -3.90
C GLU A 87 5.29 -12.29 -3.11
N CYS A 88 4.94 -11.15 -2.51
CA CYS A 88 3.68 -10.96 -1.81
C CYS A 88 2.47 -11.13 -2.74
N LYS A 89 2.49 -10.53 -3.93
CA LYS A 89 1.43 -10.70 -4.95
C LYS A 89 1.25 -12.15 -5.39
N LYS A 90 2.34 -12.92 -5.48
CA LYS A 90 2.29 -14.33 -5.87
C LYS A 90 1.66 -15.18 -4.76
N GLU A 91 2.04 -14.92 -3.50
CA GLU A 91 1.51 -15.65 -2.34
C GLU A 91 0.04 -15.30 -2.08
N TYR A 92 -0.32 -14.02 -2.21
CA TYR A 92 -1.65 -13.47 -1.94
C TYR A 92 -2.22 -12.72 -3.15
N PRO A 93 -2.64 -13.43 -4.22
CA PRO A 93 -3.06 -12.82 -5.48
C PRO A 93 -4.36 -12.01 -5.40
N GLN A 94 -5.12 -12.18 -4.32
CA GLN A 94 -6.39 -11.48 -4.09
C GLN A 94 -6.24 -10.23 -3.20
N ALA A 95 -5.05 -10.00 -2.62
CA ALA A 95 -4.84 -8.96 -1.62
C ALA A 95 -4.72 -7.57 -2.25
N TRP A 96 -5.10 -6.55 -1.48
CA TRP A 96 -4.53 -5.22 -1.65
C TRP A 96 -3.12 -5.23 -1.05
N ILE A 97 -2.15 -4.66 -1.77
CA ILE A 97 -0.75 -4.50 -1.37
C ILE A 97 -0.31 -3.10 -1.78
#